data_AF-A0A0F9JLP1-F1
#
_entry.id   AF-A0A0F9JLP1-F1
#
_cell.length_a   1.000
_cell.length_b   1.000
_cell.length_c   1.000
_cell.angle_alpha   90.00
_cell.angle_beta   90.00
_cell.angle_gamma   90.00
#
_symmetry.space_group_name_H-M   'P 1'
#
loop_
_entity.id
_entity.type
_entity.pdbx_description
1 polymer ?
#
loop_
_entity_poly.entity_id
_entity_poly.type
_entity_poly.pdbx_seq_one_letter_code
_entity_poly.pdbx_strand_id
1 'polypeptide(L)'
;VIPIGASIAMGAMGMGLLTSFPPMSNLLRQSSYRLLPNELVPIGDAVELRYREVISADEYRMELRKQGFNDDRGEWVYKVSENLLNVIELINLHRRGVINQAVLYDEASKVKWSEENVTNLLRVTEAIPSATDIIAFAVREVYSPEIAEAFGQYQGLDEVFEKAKEDIIAVGMTKDTFGKFWAAHWVLPSVGQGFEMVHRRVIPVRGVGTELDLEKLMTALDVMPAWREPLTAISYNPFTRVDVRRMHKIGVITTEAELIDAYMDLGYDEEKAKKMTEFTILYNADPEDAEQTEDDKDKARERDLTKTDVLNGYRDALLEESETKTALAELGYDANEVEYYISRINYNKEKDETDSYLKYYHDAYIRGVMSHNELVDKLNGLNLSGKRVEYLFKVWDLERIARTTKPTKAELMTFTRKKIINMDTFIEEMKGLGYPERYIGWYQRTI
;
A
#
# COMPACT_ATOMS: atom_id res chain seq x y z
N VAL A 1 -104.51 -46.87 18.06
CA VAL A 1 -105.83 -47.45 17.67
C VAL A 1 -105.66 -47.83 16.20
N ILE A 2 -105.40 -49.06 15.74
CA ILE A 2 -105.85 -50.47 16.00
C ILE A 2 -104.73 -51.40 15.41
N PRO A 3 -104.53 -52.69 15.79
CA PRO A 3 -104.71 -53.39 17.07
C PRO A 3 -103.47 -54.21 17.51
N ILE A 4 -103.55 -54.68 18.76
CA ILE A 4 -102.77 -55.78 19.34
C ILE A 4 -103.29 -57.10 18.75
N GLY A 5 -102.40 -57.98 18.27
CA GLY A 5 -102.73 -59.37 17.96
C GLY A 5 -102.10 -59.94 16.68
N ALA A 6 -100.83 -60.34 16.74
CA ALA A 6 -100.28 -61.37 15.84
C ALA A 6 -99.23 -62.19 16.61
N SER A 7 -99.72 -63.30 17.12
CA SER A 7 -99.01 -64.39 17.76
C SER A 7 -97.90 -64.97 16.88
N ILE A 8 -96.73 -65.10 17.52
CA ILE A 8 -95.65 -66.08 17.34
C ILE A 8 -96.06 -67.28 16.46
N ALA A 9 -95.64 -67.27 15.18
CA ALA A 9 -95.44 -68.46 14.34
C ALA A 9 -94.82 -68.08 12.97
N MET A 10 -93.67 -67.39 12.95
CA MET A 10 -92.80 -67.43 11.77
C MET A 10 -91.88 -68.63 11.91
N GLY A 11 -92.29 -69.74 11.29
CA GLY A 11 -91.50 -70.97 11.20
C GLY A 11 -90.14 -70.72 10.53
N ALA A 12 -89.21 -71.64 10.78
CA ALA A 12 -87.79 -71.59 10.40
C ALA A 12 -87.50 -71.21 8.92
N MET A 13 -88.48 -71.28 8.01
CA MET A 13 -88.34 -70.84 6.62
C MET A 13 -88.34 -69.31 6.43
N GLY A 14 -88.98 -68.52 7.32
CA GLY A 14 -89.03 -67.05 7.19
C GLY A 14 -87.73 -66.35 7.62
N MET A 15 -87.03 -66.92 8.61
CA MET A 15 -85.74 -66.39 9.09
C MET A 15 -84.63 -66.50 8.04
N GLY A 16 -84.63 -67.55 7.20
CA GLY A 16 -83.59 -67.76 6.18
C GLY A 16 -83.65 -66.81 4.97
N LEU A 17 -84.82 -66.25 4.66
CA LEU A 17 -84.97 -65.23 3.61
C LEU A 17 -84.52 -63.84 4.10
N LEU A 18 -84.72 -63.54 5.39
CA LEU A 18 -84.35 -62.26 5.99
C LEU A 18 -82.83 -62.09 6.14
N THR A 19 -82.08 -63.19 6.31
CA THR A 19 -80.61 -63.17 6.39
C THR A 19 -79.92 -62.89 5.06
N SER A 20 -80.62 -63.04 3.94
CA SER A 20 -80.05 -62.99 2.58
C SER A 20 -80.18 -61.62 1.90
N PHE A 21 -80.85 -60.64 2.54
CA PHE A 21 -80.98 -59.27 2.04
C PHE A 21 -80.39 -58.26 3.04
N PRO A 22 -79.14 -57.81 2.85
CA PRO A 22 -78.37 -57.04 3.85
C PRO A 22 -79.10 -55.83 4.46
N PRO A 23 -79.88 -55.02 3.70
CA PRO A 23 -80.61 -53.90 4.29
C PRO A 23 -81.68 -54.31 5.32
N MET A 24 -82.42 -55.40 5.07
CA MET A 24 -83.49 -55.85 5.96
C MET A 24 -82.92 -56.55 7.20
N SER A 25 -81.89 -57.38 7.04
CA SER A 25 -81.18 -57.96 8.18
C SER A 25 -80.51 -56.88 9.04
N ASN A 26 -79.94 -55.83 8.42
CA ASN A 26 -79.40 -54.68 9.14
C ASN A 26 -80.48 -53.92 9.92
N LEU A 27 -81.65 -53.67 9.33
CA LEU A 27 -82.77 -53.00 10.02
C LEU A 27 -83.24 -53.80 11.25
N LEU A 28 -83.39 -55.12 11.10
CA LEU A 28 -83.78 -56.00 12.20
C LEU A 28 -82.71 -56.04 13.30
N ARG A 29 -81.43 -56.10 12.92
CA ARG A 29 -80.29 -56.07 13.86
C ARG A 29 -80.21 -54.73 14.61
N GLN A 30 -80.30 -53.61 13.90
CA GLN A 30 -80.30 -52.27 14.50
C GLN A 30 -81.50 -52.05 15.43
N SER A 31 -82.69 -52.52 15.04
CA SER A 31 -83.89 -52.43 15.88
C SER A 31 -83.75 -53.28 17.15
N SER A 32 -83.13 -54.46 17.04
CA SER A 32 -82.84 -55.33 18.18
C SER A 32 -81.82 -54.69 19.11
N TYR A 33 -80.71 -54.15 18.60
CA TYR A 33 -79.69 -53.45 19.40
C TYR A 33 -80.22 -52.19 20.07
N ARG A 34 -81.15 -51.47 19.43
CA ARG A 34 -81.81 -50.30 20.05
C ARG A 34 -82.64 -50.69 21.28
N LEU A 35 -83.28 -51.85 21.26
CA LEU A 35 -84.09 -52.36 22.36
C LEU A 35 -83.24 -53.05 23.43
N LEU A 36 -82.19 -53.75 23.02
CA LEU A 36 -81.25 -54.48 23.85
C LEU A 36 -79.82 -54.11 23.44
N PRO A 37 -79.26 -52.99 23.94
CA PRO A 37 -77.89 -52.60 23.66
C PRO A 37 -76.94 -53.55 24.40
N ASN A 38 -76.58 -54.64 23.74
CA ASN A 38 -75.77 -55.73 24.29
C ASN A 38 -74.41 -55.86 23.59
N GLU A 39 -74.07 -54.93 22.69
CA GLU A 39 -72.74 -54.84 22.10
C GLU A 39 -71.75 -54.48 23.22
N LEU A 40 -70.68 -55.26 23.34
CA LEU A 40 -69.65 -55.07 24.36
C LEU A 40 -68.62 -54.05 23.87
N VAL A 41 -68.03 -53.30 24.78
CA VAL A 41 -66.94 -52.38 24.44
C VAL A 41 -65.74 -53.21 23.98
N PRO A 42 -65.18 -52.99 22.77
CA PRO A 42 -63.97 -53.67 22.34
C PRO A 42 -62.86 -53.54 23.39
N ILE A 43 -62.08 -54.60 23.60
CA ILE A 43 -61.07 -54.64 24.69
C ILE A 43 -60.11 -53.45 24.62
N GLY A 44 -59.66 -53.06 23.42
CA GLY A 44 -58.79 -51.89 23.24
C GLY A 44 -59.45 -50.58 23.67
N ASP A 45 -60.72 -50.39 23.34
CA ASP A 45 -61.48 -49.20 23.74
C ASP A 45 -61.73 -49.20 25.26
N ALA A 46 -61.98 -50.37 25.86
CA ALA A 46 -62.13 -50.49 27.31
C ALA A 46 -60.83 -50.12 28.06
N VAL A 47 -59.66 -50.48 27.50
CA VAL A 47 -58.36 -50.06 28.02
C VAL A 47 -58.18 -48.55 27.93
N GLU A 48 -58.48 -47.94 26.78
CA GLU A 48 -58.42 -46.48 26.59
C GLU A 48 -59.35 -45.74 27.55
N LEU A 49 -60.58 -46.23 27.75
CA LEU A 49 -61.53 -45.65 28.69
C LEU A 49 -61.00 -45.68 30.12
N ARG A 50 -60.29 -46.74 30.52
CA ARG A 50 -59.65 -46.83 31.84
C ARG A 50 -58.45 -45.88 31.96
N TYR A 51 -57.57 -45.82 30.96
CA TYR A 51 -56.42 -44.90 30.97
C TYR A 51 -56.84 -43.43 31.02
N ARG A 52 -57.97 -43.08 30.41
CA ARG A 52 -58.54 -41.73 30.40
C ARG A 52 -59.46 -41.45 31.59
N GLU A 53 -59.52 -42.37 32.56
CA GLU A 53 -60.33 -42.25 33.77
C GLU A 53 -61.85 -42.04 33.48
N VAL A 54 -62.32 -42.47 32.30
CA VAL A 54 -63.74 -42.41 31.93
C VAL A 54 -64.54 -43.49 32.64
N ILE A 55 -63.91 -44.64 32.92
CA ILE A 55 -64.45 -45.74 33.71
C ILE A 55 -63.47 -46.11 34.83
N SER A 56 -63.99 -46.56 35.96
CA SER A 56 -63.20 -47.06 37.09
C SER A 56 -62.58 -48.43 36.79
N ALA A 57 -61.59 -48.83 37.59
CA ALA A 57 -60.96 -50.14 37.48
C ALA A 57 -61.95 -51.30 37.68
N ASP A 58 -62.98 -51.13 38.52
CA ASP A 58 -64.05 -52.12 38.72
C ASP A 58 -64.96 -52.23 37.50
N GLU A 59 -65.34 -51.09 36.90
CA GLU A 59 -66.14 -51.05 35.68
C GLU A 59 -65.39 -51.67 34.50
N TYR A 60 -64.09 -51.39 34.37
CA TYR A 60 -63.22 -52.04 33.39
C TYR A 60 -63.20 -53.57 33.56
N ARG A 61 -62.96 -54.06 34.79
CA ARG A 61 -62.97 -55.51 35.07
C ARG A 61 -64.32 -56.13 34.76
N MET A 62 -65.42 -55.45 35.10
CA MET A 62 -66.77 -55.92 34.80
C MET A 62 -67.01 -56.04 33.29
N GLU A 63 -66.55 -55.05 32.51
CA GLU A 63 -66.70 -55.05 31.06
C GLU A 63 -65.89 -56.16 30.39
N LEU A 64 -64.67 -56.41 30.87
CA LEU A 64 -63.83 -57.51 30.39
C LEU A 64 -64.37 -58.90 30.80
N ARG A 65 -64.99 -59.03 31.99
CA ARG A 65 -65.67 -60.26 32.42
C ARG A 65 -66.82 -60.64 31.52
N LYS A 66 -67.59 -59.67 31.01
CA LYS A 66 -68.65 -59.92 30.00
C LYS A 66 -68.10 -60.56 28.73
N GLN A 67 -66.81 -60.33 28.43
CA GLN A 67 -66.09 -60.86 27.27
C GLN A 67 -65.30 -62.14 27.59
N GLY A 68 -65.40 -62.68 28.81
CA GLY A 68 -64.75 -63.93 29.22
C GLY A 68 -63.34 -63.78 29.80
N PHE A 69 -62.88 -62.55 30.08
CA PHE A 69 -61.61 -62.30 30.76
C PHE A 69 -61.80 -62.34 32.28
N ASN A 70 -60.91 -63.03 32.99
CA ASN A 70 -60.82 -62.88 34.45
C ASN A 70 -60.02 -61.61 34.81
N ASP A 71 -60.02 -61.24 36.09
CA ASP A 71 -59.37 -60.01 36.56
C ASP A 71 -57.88 -59.99 36.22
N ASP A 72 -57.17 -61.11 36.42
CA ASP A 72 -55.74 -61.21 36.12
C ASP A 72 -55.43 -60.93 34.65
N ARG A 73 -56.17 -61.57 33.73
CA ARG A 73 -55.99 -61.35 32.28
C ARG A 73 -56.38 -59.94 31.88
N GLY A 74 -57.40 -59.36 32.52
CA GLY A 74 -57.76 -57.96 32.31
C GLY A 74 -56.63 -57.01 32.72
N GLU A 75 -56.02 -57.23 33.88
CA GLU A 75 -54.86 -56.45 34.32
C GLU A 75 -53.64 -56.64 33.41
N TRP A 76 -53.42 -57.83 32.83
CA TRP A 76 -52.34 -58.04 31.85
C TRP A 76 -52.53 -57.19 30.60
N VAL A 77 -53.75 -57.19 30.05
CA VAL A 77 -54.09 -56.40 28.86
C VAL A 77 -53.95 -54.90 29.14
N TYR A 78 -54.38 -54.45 30.32
CA TYR A 78 -54.19 -53.05 30.72
C TYR A 78 -52.69 -52.68 30.83
N LYS A 79 -51.89 -53.49 31.52
CA LYS A 79 -50.45 -53.24 31.74
C LYS A 79 -49.64 -53.25 30.43
N VAL A 80 -49.91 -54.19 29.52
CA VAL A 80 -49.17 -54.27 28.25
C VAL A 80 -49.51 -53.14 27.28
N SER A 81 -50.66 -52.47 27.49
CA SER A 81 -51.05 -51.29 26.73
C SER A 81 -50.36 -50.00 27.18
N GLU A 82 -49.58 -50.03 28.26
CA GLU A 82 -48.74 -48.90 28.65
C GLU A 82 -47.69 -48.62 27.56
N ASN A 83 -47.56 -47.36 27.17
CA ASN A 83 -46.52 -46.96 26.21
C ASN A 83 -45.15 -47.02 26.89
N LEU A 84 -44.30 -47.92 26.43
CA LEU A 84 -42.90 -47.99 26.86
C LEU A 84 -42.05 -46.97 26.07
N LEU A 85 -41.00 -46.48 26.71
CA LEU A 85 -39.99 -45.67 26.03
C LEU A 85 -39.32 -46.49 24.92
N ASN A 86 -39.08 -45.84 23.78
CA ASN A 86 -38.31 -46.47 22.71
C ASN A 86 -36.81 -46.50 23.05
N VAL A 87 -36.05 -47.30 22.31
CA VAL A 87 -34.62 -47.52 22.57
C VAL A 87 -33.79 -46.23 22.50
N ILE A 88 -34.17 -45.24 21.69
CA ILE A 88 -33.45 -43.97 21.56
C ILE A 88 -33.69 -43.08 22.79
N GLU A 89 -34.93 -43.04 23.30
CA GLU A 89 -35.25 -42.35 24.55
C GLU A 89 -34.49 -42.97 25.74
N LEU A 90 -34.43 -44.30 25.81
CA LEU A 90 -33.66 -45.02 26.82
C LEU A 90 -32.15 -44.72 26.71
N ILE A 91 -31.58 -44.70 25.50
CA ILE A 91 -30.19 -44.30 25.29
C ILE A 91 -29.92 -42.87 25.76
N ASN A 92 -30.83 -41.94 25.48
CA ASN A 92 -30.70 -40.55 25.94
C ASN A 92 -30.76 -40.45 27.48
N LEU A 93 -31.65 -41.20 28.13
CA LEU A 93 -31.69 -41.28 29.60
C LEU A 93 -30.40 -41.86 30.17
N HIS A 94 -29.85 -42.89 29.51
CA HIS A 94 -28.57 -43.49 29.91
C HIS A 94 -27.41 -42.50 29.81
N ARG A 95 -27.30 -41.79 28.68
CA ARG A 95 -26.27 -40.76 28.44
C ARG A 95 -26.36 -39.58 29.40
N ARG A 96 -27.57 -39.24 29.85
CA ARG A 96 -27.83 -38.21 30.88
C ARG A 96 -27.65 -38.70 32.31
N GLY A 97 -27.19 -39.94 32.51
CA GLY A 97 -26.97 -40.53 33.84
C GLY A 97 -28.24 -40.85 34.63
N VAL A 98 -29.42 -40.77 34.01
CA VAL A 98 -30.71 -41.05 34.68
C VAL A 98 -30.90 -42.55 34.93
N ILE A 99 -30.43 -43.38 33.98
CA ILE A 99 -30.43 -44.84 34.11
C ILE A 99 -29.03 -45.40 33.87
N ASN A 100 -28.68 -46.45 34.60
CA ASN A 100 -27.44 -47.18 34.36
C ASN A 100 -27.60 -48.16 33.19
N GLN A 101 -26.48 -48.75 32.76
CA GLN A 101 -26.45 -49.64 31.59
C GLN A 101 -27.28 -50.93 31.77
N ALA A 102 -27.35 -51.47 32.99
CA ALA A 102 -28.16 -52.67 33.26
C ALA A 102 -29.65 -52.37 33.11
N VAL A 103 -30.11 -51.20 33.60
CA VAL A 103 -31.49 -50.74 33.43
C VAL A 103 -31.80 -50.45 31.96
N LEU A 104 -30.86 -49.85 31.21
CA LEU A 104 -31.01 -49.66 29.77
C LEU A 104 -31.29 -50.97 29.04
N TYR A 105 -30.51 -52.02 29.32
CA TYR A 105 -30.70 -53.33 28.69
C TYR A 105 -32.02 -54.00 29.09
N ASP A 106 -32.40 -53.94 30.37
CA ASP A 106 -33.67 -54.50 30.85
C ASP A 106 -34.87 -53.82 30.16
N GLU A 107 -34.93 -52.48 30.17
CA GLU A 107 -36.04 -51.74 29.56
C GLU A 107 -36.08 -51.91 28.03
N ALA A 108 -34.91 -51.93 27.37
CA ALA A 108 -34.84 -52.15 25.93
C ALA A 108 -35.30 -53.57 25.53
N SER A 109 -35.11 -54.57 26.41
CA SER A 109 -35.59 -55.94 26.17
C SER A 109 -37.12 -56.02 26.11
N LYS A 110 -37.83 -55.18 26.90
CA LYS A 110 -39.30 -55.10 26.92
C LYS A 110 -39.87 -54.58 25.60
N VAL A 111 -39.10 -53.76 24.89
CA VAL A 111 -39.39 -53.30 23.52
C VAL A 111 -38.65 -54.11 22.45
N LYS A 112 -38.23 -55.34 22.78
CA LYS A 112 -37.70 -56.38 21.88
C LYS A 112 -36.33 -56.08 21.25
N TRP A 113 -35.50 -55.27 21.91
CA TRP A 113 -34.10 -55.07 21.51
C TRP A 113 -33.16 -56.02 22.27
N SER A 114 -32.21 -56.64 21.57
CA SER A 114 -31.13 -57.41 22.19
C SER A 114 -30.03 -56.49 22.75
N GLU A 115 -29.32 -56.93 23.78
CA GLU A 115 -28.18 -56.17 24.36
C GLU A 115 -27.13 -55.80 23.31
N GLU A 116 -26.84 -56.72 22.38
CA GLU A 116 -25.94 -56.49 21.25
C GLU A 116 -26.41 -55.32 20.37
N ASN A 117 -27.68 -55.32 19.98
CA ASN A 117 -28.23 -54.26 19.14
C ASN A 117 -28.34 -52.91 19.89
N VAL A 118 -28.63 -52.93 21.19
CA VAL A 118 -28.58 -51.72 22.02
C VAL A 118 -27.14 -51.17 22.08
N THR A 119 -26.15 -52.04 22.19
CA THR A 119 -24.72 -51.66 22.16
C THR A 119 -24.32 -51.06 20.81
N ASN A 120 -24.81 -51.63 19.70
CA ASN A 120 -24.62 -51.06 18.38
C ASN A 120 -25.33 -49.71 18.23
N LEU A 121 -26.55 -49.56 18.76
CA LEU A 121 -27.29 -48.30 18.74
C LEU A 121 -26.62 -47.21 19.58
N LEU A 122 -26.00 -47.56 20.71
CA LEU A 122 -25.20 -46.62 21.49
C LEU A 122 -24.09 -45.99 20.65
N ARG A 123 -23.46 -46.76 19.74
CA ARG A 123 -22.46 -46.26 18.78
C ARG A 123 -23.10 -45.46 17.64
N VAL A 124 -24.19 -45.95 17.05
CA VAL A 124 -24.91 -45.27 15.96
C VAL A 124 -25.37 -43.87 16.38
N THR A 125 -25.75 -43.72 17.64
CA THR A 125 -26.24 -42.45 18.17
C THR A 125 -25.12 -41.53 18.66
N GLU A 126 -23.85 -41.93 18.62
CA GLU A 126 -22.74 -41.03 18.97
C GLU A 126 -22.72 -39.81 18.05
N ALA A 127 -22.41 -38.65 18.62
CA ALA A 127 -22.23 -37.43 17.87
C ALA A 127 -20.92 -37.54 17.06
N ILE A 128 -21.04 -37.59 15.75
CA ILE A 128 -19.92 -37.60 14.81
C ILE A 128 -19.87 -36.23 14.11
N PRO A 129 -18.69 -35.65 13.90
CA PRO A 129 -18.54 -34.40 13.15
C PRO A 129 -19.18 -34.49 11.76
N SER A 130 -19.84 -33.41 11.33
CA SER A 130 -20.36 -33.30 9.97
C SER A 130 -19.24 -33.17 8.94
N ALA A 131 -19.56 -33.32 7.64
CA ALA A 131 -18.58 -33.10 6.58
C ALA A 131 -17.95 -31.68 6.65
N THR A 132 -18.75 -30.66 7.01
CA THR A 132 -18.27 -29.29 7.21
C THR A 132 -17.31 -29.19 8.39
N ASP A 133 -17.61 -29.86 9.51
CA ASP A 133 -16.72 -29.88 10.68
C ASP A 133 -15.40 -30.56 10.33
N ILE A 134 -15.44 -31.69 9.61
CA ILE A 134 -14.24 -32.42 9.18
C ILE A 134 -13.34 -31.54 8.29
N ILE A 135 -13.93 -30.78 7.36
CA ILE A 135 -13.18 -29.84 6.52
C ILE A 135 -12.57 -28.74 7.38
N ALA A 136 -13.34 -28.15 8.30
CA ALA A 136 -12.84 -27.13 9.21
C ALA A 136 -11.70 -27.65 10.08
N PHE A 137 -11.79 -28.89 10.58
CA PHE A 137 -10.74 -29.54 11.36
C PHE A 137 -9.46 -29.72 10.55
N ALA A 138 -9.57 -30.11 9.28
CA ALA A 138 -8.41 -30.23 8.40
C ALA A 138 -7.72 -28.88 8.17
N VAL A 139 -8.51 -27.85 7.85
CA VAL A 139 -8.00 -26.50 7.57
C VAL A 139 -7.42 -25.83 8.83
N ARG A 140 -7.95 -26.17 10.01
CA ARG A 140 -7.47 -25.71 11.32
C ARG A 140 -6.35 -26.58 11.90
N GLU A 141 -5.74 -27.49 11.14
CA GLU A 141 -4.62 -28.34 11.58
C GLU A 141 -4.96 -29.30 12.74
N VAL A 142 -6.25 -29.55 13.03
CA VAL A 142 -6.68 -30.46 14.10
C VAL A 142 -6.20 -31.89 13.86
N TYR A 143 -6.11 -32.30 12.59
CA TYR A 143 -5.57 -33.61 12.20
C TYR A 143 -4.04 -33.66 12.09
N SER A 144 -3.36 -32.58 12.47
CA SER A 144 -1.90 -32.45 12.50
C SER A 144 -1.46 -32.20 13.96
N PRO A 145 -1.38 -33.23 14.83
CA PRO A 145 -1.21 -33.05 16.28
C PRO A 145 0.01 -32.19 16.65
N GLU A 146 1.12 -32.37 15.93
CA GLU A 146 2.36 -31.63 16.15
C GLU A 146 2.17 -30.12 15.93
N ILE A 147 1.36 -29.72 14.94
CA ILE A 147 1.06 -28.32 14.64
C ILE A 147 0.01 -27.78 15.62
N ALA A 148 -1.06 -28.54 15.85
CA ALA A 148 -2.13 -28.17 16.77
C ALA A 148 -1.62 -27.92 18.20
N GLU A 149 -0.70 -28.77 18.67
CA GLU A 149 -0.04 -28.62 19.97
C GLU A 149 0.90 -27.42 19.99
N ALA A 150 1.72 -27.23 18.94
CA ALA A 150 2.59 -26.06 18.83
C ALA A 150 1.81 -24.73 18.81
N PHE A 151 0.59 -24.74 18.25
CA PHE A 151 -0.30 -23.58 18.22
C PHE A 151 -1.14 -23.42 19.49
N GLY A 152 -1.02 -24.35 20.46
CA GLY A 152 -1.75 -24.31 21.71
C GLY A 152 -3.25 -24.56 21.57
N GLN A 153 -3.70 -25.22 20.48
CA GLN A 153 -5.13 -25.39 20.20
C GLN A 153 -5.87 -26.23 21.24
N TYR A 154 -5.16 -27.11 21.96
CA TYR A 154 -5.68 -27.93 23.04
C TYR A 154 -5.60 -27.25 24.42
N GLN A 155 -5.14 -26.00 24.49
CA GLN A 155 -5.03 -25.28 25.76
C GLN A 155 -6.40 -25.20 26.46
N GLY A 156 -6.44 -25.64 27.73
CA GLY A 156 -7.65 -25.66 28.55
C GLY A 156 -8.62 -26.82 28.28
N LEU A 157 -8.35 -27.70 27.31
CA LEU A 157 -9.26 -28.79 26.94
C LEU A 157 -9.65 -29.68 28.13
N ASP A 158 -8.67 -30.19 28.87
CA ASP A 158 -8.94 -31.13 29.96
C ASP A 158 -9.75 -30.49 31.10
N GLU A 159 -9.47 -29.23 31.44
CA GLU A 159 -10.20 -28.51 32.48
C GLU A 159 -11.67 -28.31 32.10
N VAL A 160 -11.92 -27.91 30.85
CA VAL A 160 -13.29 -27.68 30.36
C VAL A 160 -14.03 -29.00 30.18
N PHE A 161 -13.35 -30.02 29.68
CA PHE A 161 -13.93 -31.35 29.54
C PHE A 161 -14.44 -31.86 30.89
N GLU A 162 -13.65 -31.77 31.97
CA GLU A 162 -14.10 -32.24 33.29
C GLU A 162 -15.28 -31.43 33.83
N LYS A 163 -15.37 -30.13 33.55
CA LYS A 163 -16.50 -29.28 33.96
C LYS A 163 -17.79 -29.55 33.16
N ALA A 164 -17.66 -29.86 31.87
CA ALA A 164 -18.78 -30.03 30.94
C ALA A 164 -19.05 -31.51 30.59
N LYS A 165 -18.39 -32.45 31.27
CA LYS A 165 -18.40 -33.88 30.92
C LYS A 165 -19.81 -34.47 30.83
N GLU A 166 -20.69 -34.09 31.76
CA GLU A 166 -22.07 -34.57 31.79
C GLU A 166 -22.84 -34.13 30.55
N ASP A 167 -22.71 -32.87 30.14
CA ASP A 167 -23.37 -32.34 28.94
C ASP A 167 -22.79 -32.96 27.66
N ILE A 168 -21.46 -33.14 27.59
CA ILE A 168 -20.76 -33.75 26.45
C ILE A 168 -21.22 -35.20 26.25
N ILE A 169 -21.28 -35.99 27.34
CA ILE A 169 -21.77 -37.37 27.29
C ILE A 169 -23.27 -37.41 26.95
N ALA A 170 -24.06 -36.49 27.51
CA ALA A 170 -25.50 -36.41 27.28
C ALA A 170 -25.87 -36.21 25.81
N VAL A 171 -25.07 -35.44 25.05
CA VAL A 171 -25.25 -35.25 23.60
C VAL A 171 -24.63 -36.39 22.77
N GLY A 172 -24.00 -37.37 23.40
CA GLY A 172 -23.39 -38.53 22.74
C GLY A 172 -21.99 -38.29 22.19
N MET A 173 -21.28 -37.27 22.68
CA MET A 173 -19.95 -36.94 22.19
C MET A 173 -18.86 -37.58 23.06
N THR A 174 -17.78 -38.06 22.43
CA THR A 174 -16.60 -38.57 23.14
C THR A 174 -15.64 -37.43 23.48
N LYS A 175 -14.69 -37.67 24.41
CA LYS A 175 -13.62 -36.70 24.71
C LYS A 175 -12.80 -36.33 23.47
N ASP A 176 -12.53 -37.32 22.61
CA ASP A 176 -11.80 -37.12 21.36
C ASP A 176 -12.58 -36.22 20.39
N THR A 177 -13.88 -36.50 20.17
CA THR A 177 -14.72 -35.67 19.32
C THR A 177 -14.82 -34.24 19.86
N PHE A 178 -15.03 -34.08 21.17
CA PHE A 178 -15.06 -32.76 21.81
C PHE A 178 -13.72 -32.04 21.66
N GLY A 179 -12.60 -32.75 21.82
CA GLY A 179 -11.25 -32.22 21.63
C GLY A 179 -11.01 -31.67 20.23
N LYS A 180 -11.57 -32.29 19.18
CA LYS A 180 -11.48 -31.78 17.81
C LYS A 180 -12.25 -30.48 17.62
N PHE A 181 -13.49 -30.44 18.14
CA PHE A 181 -14.28 -29.20 18.15
C PHE A 181 -13.58 -28.10 18.94
N TRP A 182 -12.97 -28.43 20.09
CA TRP A 182 -12.17 -27.51 20.88
C TRP A 182 -10.96 -27.01 20.10
N ALA A 183 -10.16 -27.87 19.48
CA ALA A 183 -9.00 -27.42 18.72
C ALA A 183 -9.38 -26.46 17.56
N ALA A 184 -10.57 -26.63 16.99
CA ALA A 184 -11.07 -25.77 15.92
C ALA A 184 -11.82 -24.51 16.38
N HIS A 185 -12.18 -24.36 17.66
CA HIS A 185 -13.14 -23.31 18.09
C HIS A 185 -12.58 -21.88 18.11
N TRP A 186 -11.25 -21.73 18.12
CA TRP A 186 -10.58 -20.45 18.34
C TRP A 186 -10.93 -19.40 17.28
N VAL A 187 -11.00 -18.14 17.69
CA VAL A 187 -11.12 -17.01 16.76
C VAL A 187 -9.73 -16.67 16.25
N LEU A 188 -9.54 -16.74 14.93
CA LEU A 188 -8.28 -16.42 14.29
C LEU A 188 -8.17 -14.92 13.99
N PRO A 189 -6.95 -14.36 13.92
CA PRO A 189 -6.73 -13.02 13.40
C PRO A 189 -7.32 -12.86 11.99
N SER A 190 -7.75 -11.65 11.65
CA SER A 190 -8.16 -11.36 10.27
C SER A 190 -6.95 -11.33 9.33
N VAL A 191 -7.18 -11.48 8.03
CA VAL A 191 -6.12 -11.35 7.02
C VAL A 191 -5.41 -9.99 7.13
N GLY A 192 -6.16 -8.91 7.40
CA GLY A 192 -5.59 -7.58 7.60
C GLY A 192 -4.66 -7.48 8.82
N GLN A 193 -5.03 -8.14 9.94
CA GLN A 193 -4.12 -8.28 11.09
C GLN A 193 -2.88 -9.11 10.72
N GLY A 194 -3.04 -10.14 9.87
CA GLY A 194 -1.95 -10.88 9.23
C GLY A 194 -0.97 -9.96 8.50
N PHE A 195 -1.48 -9.08 7.63
CA PHE A 195 -0.66 -8.11 6.90
C PHE A 195 0.09 -7.17 7.84
N GLU A 196 -0.57 -6.64 8.87
CA GLU A 196 0.10 -5.80 9.87
C GLU A 196 1.23 -6.54 10.58
N MET A 197 1.03 -7.82 10.94
CA MET A 197 2.07 -8.63 11.56
C MET A 197 3.28 -8.84 10.63
N VAL A 198 3.04 -9.03 9.32
CA VAL A 198 4.11 -9.11 8.32
C VAL A 198 4.85 -7.77 8.18
N HIS A 199 4.14 -6.65 8.04
CA HIS A 199 4.74 -5.32 7.88
C HIS A 199 5.55 -4.90 9.11
N ARG A 200 5.11 -5.30 10.31
CA ARG A 200 5.84 -5.09 11.57
C ARG A 200 6.95 -6.11 11.81
N ARG A 201 7.15 -7.07 10.89
CA ARG A 201 8.18 -8.12 10.95
C ARG A 201 8.05 -9.02 12.17
N VAL A 202 6.81 -9.26 12.61
CA VAL A 202 6.48 -10.16 13.72
C VAL A 202 6.31 -11.59 13.23
N ILE A 203 5.87 -11.77 11.99
CA ILE A 203 5.80 -13.05 11.28
C ILE A 203 6.30 -12.90 9.84
N PRO A 204 6.85 -13.94 9.21
CA PRO A 204 7.13 -13.94 7.78
C PRO A 204 5.86 -14.17 6.94
N VAL A 205 5.95 -13.92 5.62
CA VAL A 205 4.90 -14.32 4.67
C VAL A 205 4.80 -15.85 4.58
N ARG A 206 5.94 -16.53 4.54
CA ARG A 206 6.08 -18.00 4.55
C ARG A 206 7.14 -18.38 5.57
N GLY A 207 6.77 -19.17 6.57
CA GLY A 207 7.65 -19.65 7.64
C GLY A 207 8.04 -21.10 7.44
N VAL A 208 8.91 -21.60 8.32
CA VAL A 208 9.40 -22.99 8.29
C VAL A 208 8.86 -23.78 9.49
N GLY A 209 8.44 -25.02 9.27
CA GLY A 209 7.91 -25.87 10.33
C GLY A 209 6.69 -25.25 11.02
N THR A 210 6.75 -25.14 12.34
CA THR A 210 5.68 -24.61 13.21
C THR A 210 5.74 -23.09 13.43
N GLU A 211 6.63 -22.37 12.75
CA GLU A 211 6.63 -20.91 12.79
C GLU A 211 5.29 -20.36 12.30
N LEU A 212 4.74 -19.37 13.01
CA LEU A 212 3.56 -18.64 12.56
C LEU A 212 3.90 -17.84 11.32
N ASP A 213 3.06 -17.91 10.30
CA ASP A 213 3.23 -17.14 9.07
C ASP A 213 1.88 -16.78 8.43
N LEU A 214 1.92 -15.85 7.47
CA LEU A 214 0.72 -15.36 6.80
C LEU A 214 0.02 -16.45 5.97
N GLU A 215 0.77 -17.34 5.32
CA GLU A 215 0.24 -18.40 4.47
C GLU A 215 -0.57 -19.45 5.28
N LYS A 216 -0.06 -19.85 6.44
CA LYS A 216 -0.76 -20.72 7.40
C LYS A 216 -2.01 -20.05 7.95
N LEU A 217 -1.93 -18.77 8.30
CA LEU A 217 -3.11 -18.01 8.75
C LEU A 217 -4.20 -17.96 7.66
N MET A 218 -3.83 -17.60 6.43
CA MET A 218 -4.77 -17.57 5.30
C MET A 218 -5.32 -18.97 4.98
N THR A 219 -4.51 -20.03 5.13
CA THR A 219 -4.98 -21.40 5.03
C THR A 219 -6.04 -21.67 6.08
N ALA A 220 -5.76 -21.42 7.37
CA ALA A 220 -6.68 -21.67 8.49
C ALA A 220 -7.97 -20.83 8.46
N LEU A 221 -7.95 -19.69 7.75
CA LEU A 221 -9.11 -18.85 7.44
C LEU A 221 -9.89 -19.31 6.19
N ASP A 222 -9.48 -20.42 5.57
CA ASP A 222 -10.05 -20.98 4.35
C ASP A 222 -10.00 -20.03 3.14
N VAL A 223 -8.96 -19.20 3.08
CA VAL A 223 -8.67 -18.39 1.88
C VAL A 223 -8.18 -19.31 0.78
N MET A 224 -8.91 -19.34 -0.33
CA MET A 224 -8.57 -20.12 -1.52
C MET A 224 -7.12 -19.85 -1.98
N PRO A 225 -6.32 -20.88 -2.29
CA PRO A 225 -4.89 -20.73 -2.62
C PRO A 225 -4.58 -19.69 -3.70
N ALA A 226 -5.39 -19.62 -4.76
CA ALA A 226 -5.18 -18.70 -5.87
C ALA A 226 -5.26 -17.21 -5.49
N TRP A 227 -5.90 -16.88 -4.36
CA TRP A 227 -6.07 -15.50 -3.89
C TRP A 227 -5.03 -15.05 -2.89
N ARG A 228 -4.29 -15.98 -2.28
CA ARG A 228 -3.35 -15.68 -1.18
C ARG A 228 -2.20 -14.77 -1.59
N GLU A 229 -1.56 -15.09 -2.71
CA GLU A 229 -0.47 -14.29 -3.26
C GLU A 229 -0.95 -12.92 -3.77
N PRO A 230 -2.04 -12.80 -4.56
CA PRO A 230 -2.62 -11.51 -4.90
C PRO A 230 -3.00 -10.65 -3.68
N LEU A 231 -3.65 -11.23 -2.67
CA LEU A 231 -4.01 -10.53 -1.44
C LEU A 231 -2.78 -10.04 -0.67
N THR A 232 -1.73 -10.86 -0.62
CA THR A 232 -0.45 -10.48 -0.01
C THR A 232 0.22 -9.35 -0.80
N ALA A 233 0.21 -9.40 -2.13
CA ALA A 233 0.84 -8.39 -2.97
C ALA A 233 0.21 -7.00 -2.75
N ILE A 234 -1.13 -6.92 -2.74
CA ILE A 234 -1.84 -5.64 -2.53
C ILE A 234 -1.81 -5.14 -1.09
N SER A 235 -1.24 -5.92 -0.15
CA SER A 235 -1.10 -5.48 1.23
C SER A 235 -0.02 -4.40 1.41
N TYR A 236 0.96 -4.34 0.50
CA TYR A 236 2.01 -3.35 0.51
C TYR A 236 1.56 -2.04 -0.15
N ASN A 237 2.03 -0.91 0.37
CA ASN A 237 1.70 0.39 -0.19
C ASN A 237 2.43 0.60 -1.53
N PRO A 238 1.73 1.06 -2.58
CA PRO A 238 2.39 1.56 -3.78
C PRO A 238 3.14 2.87 -3.47
N PHE A 239 4.05 3.28 -4.35
CA PHE A 239 4.69 4.60 -4.25
C PHE A 239 3.65 5.71 -4.33
N THR A 240 3.79 6.75 -3.51
CA THR A 240 2.85 7.88 -3.59
C THR A 240 3.11 8.69 -4.86
N ARG A 241 2.09 9.39 -5.37
CA ARG A 241 2.26 10.27 -6.54
C ARG A 241 3.40 11.29 -6.37
N VAL A 242 3.59 11.80 -5.16
CA VAL A 242 4.64 12.77 -4.87
C VAL A 242 6.01 12.09 -4.96
N ASP A 243 6.15 10.90 -4.40
CA ASP A 243 7.40 10.14 -4.45
C ASP A 243 7.72 9.69 -5.87
N VAL A 244 6.73 9.23 -6.65
CA VAL A 244 6.90 8.87 -8.07
C VAL A 244 7.49 10.05 -8.85
N ARG A 245 6.94 11.26 -8.69
CA ARG A 245 7.48 12.47 -9.36
C ARG A 245 8.90 12.80 -8.92
N ARG A 246 9.19 12.72 -7.62
CA ARG A 246 10.52 12.99 -7.05
C ARG A 246 11.54 11.96 -7.52
N MET A 247 11.17 10.68 -7.54
CA MET A 247 11.99 9.57 -8.04
C MET A 247 12.33 9.77 -9.52
N HIS A 248 11.37 10.22 -10.34
CA HIS A 248 11.67 10.59 -11.72
C HIS A 248 12.61 11.80 -11.80
N LYS A 249 12.37 12.86 -11.03
CA LYS A 249 13.19 14.07 -11.04
C LYS A 249 14.66 13.79 -10.76
N ILE A 250 14.95 12.88 -9.83
CA ILE A 250 16.33 12.52 -9.44
C ILE A 250 16.87 11.30 -10.22
N GLY A 251 16.14 10.80 -11.22
CA GLY A 251 16.59 9.72 -12.10
C GLY A 251 16.55 8.32 -11.49
N VAL A 252 15.77 8.09 -10.43
CA VAL A 252 15.48 6.73 -9.92
C VAL A 252 14.47 6.01 -10.82
N ILE A 253 13.43 6.72 -11.26
CA ILE A 253 12.55 6.28 -12.34
C ILE A 253 13.02 6.97 -13.61
N THR A 254 13.32 6.20 -14.67
CA THR A 254 14.00 6.75 -15.86
C THR A 254 13.18 6.62 -17.13
N THR A 255 12.15 5.79 -17.12
CA THR A 255 11.34 5.51 -18.30
C THR A 255 9.88 5.90 -18.11
N GLU A 256 9.20 6.22 -19.22
CA GLU A 256 7.75 6.47 -19.21
C GLU A 256 6.95 5.24 -18.78
N ALA A 257 7.41 4.03 -19.13
CA ALA A 257 6.76 2.77 -18.74
C ALA A 257 6.75 2.60 -17.21
N GLU A 258 7.89 2.84 -16.54
CA GLU A 258 7.96 2.79 -15.07
C GLU A 258 7.05 3.83 -14.39
N LEU A 259 6.92 5.03 -14.99
CA LEU A 259 5.97 6.04 -14.49
C LEU A 259 4.52 5.57 -14.64
N ILE A 260 4.16 5.02 -15.80
CA ILE A 260 2.81 4.51 -16.06
C ILE A 260 2.48 3.40 -15.05
N ASP A 261 3.37 2.43 -14.88
CA ASP A 261 3.18 1.31 -13.95
C ASP A 261 3.01 1.81 -12.51
N ALA A 262 3.86 2.72 -12.04
CA ALA A 262 3.75 3.27 -10.69
C ALA A 262 2.43 4.04 -10.45
N TYR A 263 1.90 4.72 -11.48
CA TYR A 263 0.58 5.33 -11.40
C TYR A 263 -0.55 4.29 -11.48
N MET A 264 -0.41 3.23 -12.27
CA MET A 264 -1.39 2.15 -12.30
C MET A 264 -1.47 1.38 -10.97
N ASP A 265 -0.34 1.19 -10.28
CA ASP A 265 -0.28 0.59 -8.94
C ASP A 265 -1.06 1.40 -7.88
N LEU A 266 -1.22 2.72 -8.09
CA LEU A 266 -2.07 3.59 -7.28
C LEU A 266 -3.57 3.47 -7.60
N GLY A 267 -3.93 2.67 -8.61
CA GLY A 267 -5.29 2.45 -9.08
C GLY A 267 -5.75 3.41 -10.17
N TYR A 268 -4.84 4.16 -10.82
CA TYR A 268 -5.19 4.87 -12.05
C TYR A 268 -5.39 3.88 -13.19
N ASP A 269 -6.41 4.13 -14.03
CA ASP A 269 -6.51 3.46 -15.32
C ASP A 269 -5.38 3.91 -16.26
N GLU A 270 -5.16 3.15 -17.34
CA GLU A 270 -4.05 3.38 -18.29
C GLU A 270 -4.08 4.79 -18.90
N GLU A 271 -5.25 5.33 -19.22
CA GLU A 271 -5.38 6.67 -19.79
C GLU A 271 -4.92 7.75 -18.78
N LYS A 272 -5.39 7.66 -17.53
CA LYS A 272 -4.99 8.59 -16.47
C LYS A 272 -3.53 8.44 -16.09
N ALA A 273 -3.00 7.22 -16.09
CA ALA A 273 -1.59 6.96 -15.81
C ALA A 273 -0.68 7.60 -16.88
N LYS A 274 -1.05 7.52 -18.17
CA LYS A 274 -0.35 8.22 -19.26
C LYS A 274 -0.38 9.74 -19.11
N LYS A 275 -1.55 10.31 -18.78
CA LYS A 275 -1.68 11.76 -18.51
C LYS A 275 -0.86 12.20 -17.29
N MET A 276 -0.82 11.39 -16.23
CA MET A 276 0.01 11.66 -15.06
C MET A 276 1.51 11.56 -15.38
N THR A 277 1.89 10.65 -16.27
CA THR A 277 3.26 10.52 -16.77
C THR A 277 3.67 11.77 -17.54
N GLU A 278 2.87 12.20 -18.52
CA GLU A 278 3.10 13.44 -19.27
C GLU A 278 3.18 14.66 -18.33
N PHE A 279 2.23 14.79 -17.39
CA PHE A 279 2.28 15.82 -16.36
C PHE A 279 3.59 15.78 -15.58
N THR A 280 4.05 14.60 -15.15
CA THR A 280 5.28 14.43 -14.36
C THR A 280 6.51 14.87 -15.12
N ILE A 281 6.60 14.51 -16.40
CA ILE A 281 7.72 14.87 -17.27
C ILE A 281 7.75 16.38 -17.49
N LEU A 282 6.61 16.99 -17.86
CA LEU A 282 6.49 18.43 -18.08
C LEU A 282 6.77 19.22 -16.80
N TYR A 283 6.17 18.81 -15.69
CA TYR A 283 6.36 19.45 -14.39
C TYR A 283 7.82 19.41 -13.92
N ASN A 284 8.51 18.29 -14.16
CA ASN A 284 9.93 18.15 -13.78
C ASN A 284 10.88 18.85 -14.76
N ALA A 285 10.44 19.19 -15.99
CA ALA A 285 11.25 19.88 -16.98
C ALA A 285 11.43 21.37 -16.66
N ASP A 286 10.45 21.99 -16.01
CA ASP A 286 10.48 23.38 -15.54
C ASP A 286 9.85 23.49 -14.14
N PRO A 287 10.55 22.99 -13.10
CA PRO A 287 10.01 22.95 -11.75
C PRO A 287 9.98 24.35 -11.13
N GLU A 288 8.99 24.61 -10.26
CA GLU A 288 8.96 25.81 -9.43
C GLU A 288 10.25 25.94 -8.61
N ASP A 289 10.65 27.17 -8.26
CA ASP A 289 11.91 27.47 -7.55
C ASP A 289 12.13 26.61 -6.29
N ALA A 290 11.06 26.25 -5.59
CA ALA A 290 11.10 25.42 -4.39
C ALA A 290 11.49 23.95 -4.65
N GLU A 291 11.35 23.46 -5.88
CA GLU A 291 11.60 22.06 -6.29
C GLU A 291 12.75 21.94 -7.31
N GLN A 292 13.45 23.03 -7.63
CA GLN A 292 14.65 23.01 -8.45
C GLN A 292 15.81 22.29 -7.76
N THR A 293 16.43 21.36 -8.49
CA THR A 293 17.71 20.74 -8.11
C THR A 293 18.88 21.70 -8.38
N GLU A 294 20.06 21.42 -7.83
CA GLU A 294 21.25 22.24 -8.13
C GLU A 294 21.58 22.22 -9.63
N ASP A 295 21.41 21.08 -10.31
CA ASP A 295 21.54 20.97 -11.77
C ASP A 295 20.55 21.87 -12.52
N ASP A 296 19.31 22.01 -12.05
CA ASP A 296 18.32 22.91 -12.67
C ASP A 296 18.74 24.38 -12.52
N LYS A 297 19.22 24.75 -11.32
CA LYS A 297 19.74 26.08 -11.05
C LYS A 297 21.01 26.36 -11.83
N ASP A 298 21.85 25.35 -12.05
CA ASP A 298 23.07 25.48 -12.84
C ASP A 298 22.75 25.62 -14.32
N LYS A 299 21.81 24.84 -14.86
CA LYS A 299 21.32 25.02 -16.24
C LYS A 299 20.65 26.37 -16.47
N ALA A 300 19.89 26.88 -15.49
CA ALA A 300 19.32 28.22 -15.56
C ALA A 300 20.44 29.27 -15.56
N ARG A 301 21.44 29.15 -14.69
CA ARG A 301 22.61 30.03 -14.64
C ARG A 301 23.48 29.96 -15.90
N GLU A 302 23.61 28.80 -16.53
CA GLU A 302 24.40 28.61 -17.77
C GLU A 302 23.71 29.15 -19.02
N ARG A 303 22.37 29.27 -19.02
CA ARG A 303 21.60 29.78 -20.15
C ARG A 303 21.54 31.30 -20.25
N ASP A 304 21.83 32.00 -19.16
CA ASP A 304 21.77 33.46 -19.13
C ASP A 304 23.13 34.05 -19.50
N LEU A 305 23.29 34.49 -20.75
CA LEU A 305 24.36 35.43 -21.10
C LEU A 305 24.22 36.66 -20.21
N THR A 306 25.25 37.02 -19.46
CA THR A 306 25.15 38.25 -18.69
C THR A 306 25.21 39.44 -19.64
N LYS A 307 24.59 40.56 -19.26
CA LYS A 307 24.75 41.85 -19.96
C LYS A 307 26.22 42.17 -20.28
N THR A 308 27.12 41.83 -19.36
CA THR A 308 28.56 42.05 -19.51
C THR A 308 29.14 41.21 -20.64
N ASP A 309 28.74 39.96 -20.77
CA ASP A 309 29.22 39.05 -21.83
C ASP A 309 28.76 39.51 -23.22
N VAL A 310 27.49 39.92 -23.33
CA VAL A 310 26.92 40.48 -24.56
C VAL A 310 27.66 41.75 -24.98
N LEU A 311 27.89 42.68 -24.05
CA LEU A 311 28.60 43.93 -24.35
C LEU A 311 30.08 43.73 -24.67
N ASN A 312 30.75 42.78 -24.03
CA ASN A 312 32.14 42.43 -24.36
C ASN A 312 32.22 41.79 -25.75
N GLY A 313 31.27 40.91 -26.11
CA GLY A 313 31.16 40.34 -27.46
C GLY A 313 31.03 41.42 -28.53
N TYR A 314 30.19 42.43 -28.31
CA TYR A 314 30.08 43.57 -29.23
C TYR A 314 31.37 44.42 -29.31
N ARG A 315 31.99 44.71 -28.16
CA ARG A 315 33.25 45.46 -28.11
C ARG A 315 34.33 44.75 -28.91
N ASP A 316 34.44 43.44 -28.75
CA ASP A 316 35.48 42.59 -29.34
C ASP A 316 35.13 42.13 -30.77
N ALA A 317 34.06 42.67 -31.36
CA ALA A 317 33.57 42.38 -32.71
C ALA A 317 33.18 40.90 -32.94
N LEU A 318 32.77 40.20 -31.89
CA LEU A 318 32.18 38.86 -31.94
C LEU A 318 30.67 38.88 -32.21
N LEU A 319 30.02 40.01 -31.91
CA LEU A 319 28.60 40.25 -32.17
C LEU A 319 28.42 41.50 -33.02
N GLU A 320 27.46 41.46 -33.94
CA GLU A 320 26.99 42.65 -34.65
C GLU A 320 26.10 43.52 -33.75
N GLU A 321 25.92 44.80 -34.14
CA GLU A 321 25.09 45.73 -33.38
C GLU A 321 23.63 45.25 -33.25
N SER A 322 23.06 44.74 -34.34
CA SER A 322 21.70 44.20 -34.39
C SER A 322 21.52 42.98 -33.46
N GLU A 323 22.49 42.07 -33.46
CA GLU A 323 22.52 40.89 -32.60
C GLU A 323 22.65 41.28 -31.13
N THR A 324 23.53 42.24 -30.84
CA THR A 324 23.72 42.78 -29.49
C THR A 324 22.46 43.46 -28.97
N LYS A 325 21.76 44.23 -29.81
CA LYS A 325 20.48 44.86 -29.48
C LYS A 325 19.40 43.83 -29.14
N THR A 326 19.34 42.75 -29.91
CA THR A 326 18.37 41.66 -29.70
C THR A 326 18.66 40.92 -28.39
N ALA A 327 19.91 40.52 -28.16
CA ALA A 327 20.32 39.82 -26.95
C ALA A 327 20.08 40.66 -25.68
N LEU A 328 20.33 41.97 -25.71
CA LEU A 328 20.03 42.83 -24.56
C LEU A 328 18.52 43.02 -24.34
N ALA A 329 17.70 43.05 -25.39
CA ALA A 329 16.25 43.12 -25.25
C ALA A 329 15.67 41.83 -24.64
N GLU A 330 16.20 40.66 -25.02
CA GLU A 330 15.83 39.36 -24.42
C GLU A 330 16.24 39.28 -22.94
N LEU A 331 17.33 39.93 -22.55
CA LEU A 331 17.75 40.11 -21.15
C LEU A 331 16.92 41.16 -20.38
N GLY A 332 15.93 41.78 -21.01
CA GLY A 332 14.98 42.70 -20.37
C GLY A 332 15.40 44.17 -20.31
N TYR A 333 16.43 44.59 -21.05
CA TYR A 333 16.80 46.02 -21.17
C TYR A 333 15.86 46.76 -22.12
N ASP A 334 15.48 47.99 -21.75
CA ASP A 334 14.63 48.79 -22.61
C ASP A 334 15.40 49.41 -23.80
N ALA A 335 14.68 49.88 -24.82
CA ALA A 335 15.28 50.39 -26.05
C ALA A 335 16.23 51.58 -25.84
N ASN A 336 15.98 52.44 -24.84
CA ASN A 336 16.86 53.58 -24.54
C ASN A 336 18.14 53.11 -23.86
N GLU A 337 18.01 52.15 -22.92
CA GLU A 337 19.16 51.55 -22.24
C GLU A 337 20.08 50.82 -23.22
N VAL A 338 19.50 50.03 -24.12
CA VAL A 338 20.24 49.32 -25.18
C VAL A 338 21.03 50.31 -26.04
N GLU A 339 20.37 51.38 -26.53
CA GLU A 339 21.02 52.38 -27.38
C GLU A 339 22.14 53.13 -26.63
N TYR A 340 21.95 53.41 -25.34
CA TYR A 340 22.98 53.99 -24.48
C TYR A 340 24.21 53.08 -24.37
N TYR A 341 24.03 51.77 -24.14
CA TYR A 341 25.17 50.85 -24.02
C TYR A 341 25.94 50.68 -25.33
N ILE A 342 25.23 50.56 -26.45
CA ILE A 342 25.85 50.51 -27.79
C ILE A 342 26.67 51.78 -28.04
N SER A 343 26.07 52.95 -27.82
CA SER A 343 26.74 54.24 -27.98
C SER A 343 27.99 54.35 -27.11
N ARG A 344 27.92 53.88 -25.86
CA ARG A 344 29.05 53.88 -24.93
C ARG A 344 30.19 52.97 -25.40
N ILE A 345 29.89 51.78 -25.90
CA ILE A 345 30.91 50.87 -26.43
C ILE A 345 31.56 51.45 -27.69
N ASN A 346 30.77 52.01 -28.61
CA ASN A 346 31.29 52.67 -29.82
C ASN A 346 32.21 53.85 -29.49
N TYR A 347 31.80 54.70 -28.54
CA TYR A 347 32.65 55.78 -28.03
C TYR A 347 33.96 55.27 -27.45
N ASN A 348 33.92 54.19 -26.67
CA ASN A 348 35.14 53.61 -26.09
C ASN A 348 36.07 53.02 -27.19
N LYS A 349 35.53 52.35 -28.21
CA LYS A 349 36.31 51.83 -29.35
C LYS A 349 37.04 52.97 -30.08
N GLU A 350 36.32 54.04 -30.40
CA GLU A 350 36.88 55.23 -31.08
C GLU A 350 37.93 55.94 -30.21
N LYS A 351 37.68 56.03 -28.89
CA LYS A 351 38.64 56.59 -27.94
C LYS A 351 39.92 55.75 -27.85
N ASP A 352 39.81 54.44 -27.71
CA ASP A 352 40.96 53.54 -27.58
C ASP A 352 41.82 53.53 -28.86
N GLU A 353 41.18 53.61 -30.02
CA GLU A 353 41.85 53.80 -31.32
C GLU A 353 42.60 55.14 -31.38
N THR A 354 41.92 56.24 -31.01
CA THR A 354 42.51 57.59 -30.98
C THR A 354 43.71 57.64 -30.03
N ASP A 355 43.59 57.09 -28.83
CA ASP A 355 44.66 57.06 -27.84
C ASP A 355 45.86 56.22 -28.32
N SER A 356 45.61 55.14 -29.07
CA SER A 356 46.66 54.33 -29.71
C SER A 356 47.42 55.12 -30.77
N TYR A 357 46.73 55.89 -31.62
CA TYR A 357 47.36 56.79 -32.58
C TYR A 357 48.15 57.91 -31.89
N LEU A 358 47.59 58.54 -30.86
CA LEU A 358 48.26 59.59 -30.09
C LEU A 358 49.55 59.08 -29.46
N LYS A 359 49.55 57.88 -28.87
CA LYS A 359 50.74 57.26 -28.31
C LYS A 359 51.81 57.00 -29.37
N TYR A 360 51.41 56.50 -30.53
CA TYR A 360 52.34 56.27 -31.65
C TYR A 360 52.94 57.59 -32.18
N TYR A 361 52.09 58.61 -32.39
CA TYR A 361 52.52 59.93 -32.87
C TYR A 361 53.43 60.65 -31.87
N HIS A 362 53.11 60.57 -30.58
CA HIS A 362 53.97 61.02 -29.49
C HIS A 362 55.37 60.42 -29.62
N ASP A 363 55.47 59.09 -29.61
CA ASP A 363 56.75 58.39 -29.61
C ASP A 363 57.57 58.67 -30.88
N ALA A 364 56.92 58.73 -32.04
CA ALA A 364 57.56 59.06 -33.31
C ALA A 364 58.10 60.49 -33.34
N TYR A 365 57.35 61.44 -32.77
CA TYR A 365 57.73 62.85 -32.72
C TYR A 365 58.89 63.10 -31.75
N ILE A 366 58.82 62.55 -30.54
CA ILE A 366 59.87 62.70 -29.51
C ILE A 366 61.19 62.06 -29.96
N ARG A 367 61.14 60.97 -30.75
CA ARG A 367 62.33 60.28 -31.28
C ARG A 367 62.90 60.91 -32.56
N GLY A 368 62.29 61.99 -33.05
CA GLY A 368 62.73 62.66 -34.27
C GLY A 368 62.48 61.87 -35.57
N VAL A 369 61.65 60.82 -35.51
CA VAL A 369 61.20 60.07 -36.70
C VAL A 369 60.14 60.86 -37.46
N MET A 370 59.39 61.72 -36.76
CA MET A 370 58.34 62.57 -37.32
C MET A 370 58.69 64.06 -37.14
N SER A 371 58.58 64.83 -38.21
CA SER A 371 58.74 66.28 -38.19
C SER A 371 57.51 66.99 -37.61
N HIS A 372 57.65 68.29 -37.29
CA HIS A 372 56.54 69.10 -36.78
C HIS A 372 55.38 69.19 -37.77
N ASN A 373 55.68 69.42 -39.05
CA ASN A 373 54.64 69.51 -40.09
C ASN A 373 53.91 68.17 -40.28
N GLU A 374 54.63 67.05 -40.25
CA GLU A 374 54.02 65.72 -40.35
C GLU A 374 53.15 65.40 -39.13
N LEU A 375 53.56 65.81 -37.93
CA LEU A 375 52.75 65.65 -36.72
C LEU A 375 51.45 66.45 -36.80
N VAL A 376 51.49 67.68 -37.34
CA VAL A 376 50.31 68.53 -37.51
C VAL A 376 49.32 67.86 -38.45
N ASP A 377 49.78 67.38 -39.60
CA ASP A 377 48.94 66.70 -40.58
C ASP A 377 48.29 65.43 -40.00
N LYS A 378 49.04 64.66 -39.21
CA LYS A 378 48.55 63.42 -38.58
C LYS A 378 47.56 63.69 -37.45
N LEU A 379 47.79 64.69 -36.60
CA LEU A 379 46.87 65.06 -35.52
C LEU A 379 45.57 65.68 -36.06
N ASN A 380 45.64 66.46 -37.14
CA ASN A 380 44.44 66.98 -37.82
C ASN A 380 43.60 65.84 -38.41
N GLY A 381 44.22 64.74 -38.83
CA GLY A 381 43.54 63.53 -39.30
C GLY A 381 42.75 62.78 -38.22
N LEU A 382 43.00 63.02 -36.92
CA LEU A 382 42.30 62.38 -35.80
C LEU A 382 41.03 63.14 -35.35
N ASN A 383 40.60 64.17 -36.09
CA ASN A 383 39.42 64.98 -35.79
C ASN A 383 39.37 65.55 -34.35
N LEU A 384 40.55 65.80 -33.77
CA LEU A 384 40.68 66.35 -32.42
C LEU A 384 40.35 67.85 -32.42
N SER A 385 39.80 68.36 -31.31
CA SER A 385 39.58 69.82 -31.18
C SER A 385 40.90 70.59 -31.30
N GLY A 386 40.90 71.75 -31.97
CA GLY A 386 42.10 72.57 -32.15
C GLY A 386 42.86 72.88 -30.84
N LYS A 387 42.13 73.14 -29.75
CA LYS A 387 42.72 73.33 -28.40
C LYS A 387 43.47 72.11 -27.89
N ARG A 388 42.99 70.90 -28.18
CA ARG A 388 43.64 69.64 -27.77
C ARG A 388 44.90 69.40 -28.59
N VAL A 389 44.87 69.70 -29.88
CA VAL A 389 46.05 69.64 -30.76
C VAL A 389 47.13 70.61 -30.27
N GLU A 390 46.79 71.88 -30.01
CA GLU A 390 47.71 72.88 -29.44
C GLU A 390 48.32 72.45 -28.11
N TYR A 391 47.51 71.86 -27.22
CA TYR A 391 47.98 71.34 -25.95
C TYR A 391 48.98 70.18 -26.13
N LEU A 392 48.67 69.20 -26.98
CA LEU A 392 49.57 68.08 -27.26
C LEU A 392 50.90 68.58 -27.83
N PHE A 393 50.86 69.52 -28.78
CA PHE A 393 52.06 70.17 -29.31
C PHE A 393 52.87 70.84 -28.22
N LYS A 394 52.26 71.70 -27.41
CA LYS A 394 52.96 72.40 -26.34
C LYS A 394 53.69 71.43 -25.40
N VAL A 395 53.04 70.33 -25.02
CA VAL A 395 53.64 69.32 -24.13
C VAL A 395 54.75 68.55 -24.84
N TRP A 396 54.53 68.09 -26.08
CA TRP A 396 55.48 67.25 -26.80
C TRP A 396 56.69 68.04 -27.33
N ASP A 397 56.52 69.32 -27.71
CA ASP A 397 57.62 70.24 -28.02
C ASP A 397 58.51 70.47 -26.80
N LEU A 398 57.91 70.71 -25.64
CA LEU A 398 58.66 70.87 -24.38
C LEU A 398 59.43 69.59 -24.04
N GLU A 399 58.82 68.41 -24.19
CA GLU A 399 59.48 67.13 -23.95
C GLU A 399 60.62 66.87 -24.95
N ARG A 400 60.42 67.22 -26.22
CA ARG A 400 61.44 67.11 -27.27
C ARG A 400 62.61 68.07 -27.06
N ILE A 401 62.34 69.33 -26.67
CA ILE A 401 63.38 70.34 -26.36
C ILE A 401 64.15 69.98 -25.10
N ALA A 402 63.48 69.43 -24.08
CA ALA A 402 64.11 69.00 -22.83
C ALA A 402 65.10 67.84 -23.03
N ARG A 403 65.01 67.10 -24.14
CA ARG A 403 66.02 66.10 -24.54
C ARG A 403 67.25 66.74 -25.19
N THR A 404 68.00 67.55 -24.45
CA THR A 404 69.42 67.74 -24.77
C THR A 404 70.18 66.52 -24.26
N THR A 405 70.58 65.61 -25.15
CA THR A 405 71.47 64.50 -24.77
C THR A 405 72.81 65.08 -24.32
N LYS A 406 73.03 65.12 -23.01
CA LYS A 406 74.35 65.43 -22.45
C LYS A 406 75.28 64.23 -22.65
N PRO A 407 76.58 64.45 -22.90
CA PRO A 407 77.55 63.37 -22.91
C PRO A 407 77.50 62.58 -21.60
N THR A 408 77.55 61.25 -21.68
CA THR A 408 77.59 60.38 -20.52
C THR A 408 78.86 60.60 -19.71
N LYS A 409 78.86 60.17 -18.43
CA LYS A 409 80.08 60.17 -17.60
C LYS A 409 81.29 59.58 -18.34
N ALA A 410 81.10 58.46 -19.04
CA ALA A 410 82.19 57.77 -19.73
C ALA A 410 82.76 58.61 -20.90
N GLU A 411 81.88 59.32 -21.62
CA GLU A 411 82.27 60.25 -22.68
C GLU A 411 82.98 61.47 -22.12
N LEU A 412 82.45 62.08 -21.05
CA LEU A 412 83.10 63.22 -20.37
C LEU A 412 84.51 62.85 -19.86
N MET A 413 84.68 61.66 -19.27
CA MET A 413 86.00 61.16 -18.88
C MET A 413 86.92 60.99 -20.09
N THR A 414 86.39 60.46 -21.21
CA THR A 414 87.15 60.28 -22.45
C THR A 414 87.55 61.62 -23.06
N PHE A 415 86.65 62.61 -23.08
CA PHE A 415 86.91 63.95 -23.61
C PHE A 415 87.98 64.67 -22.81
N THR A 416 87.95 64.51 -21.48
CA THR A 416 88.95 65.13 -20.60
C THR A 416 90.33 64.49 -20.79
N ARG A 417 90.43 63.15 -20.83
CA ARG A 417 91.70 62.44 -21.10
C ARG A 417 92.29 62.79 -22.47
N LYS A 418 91.43 62.97 -23.47
CA LYS A 418 91.83 63.40 -24.82
C LYS A 418 92.07 64.91 -24.94
N LYS A 419 91.98 65.67 -23.85
CA LYS A 419 92.13 67.13 -23.79
C LYS A 419 91.16 67.89 -24.72
N ILE A 420 90.01 67.30 -25.03
CA ILE A 420 88.92 67.93 -25.80
C ILE A 420 88.20 68.97 -24.93
N ILE A 421 88.07 68.68 -23.63
CA ILE A 421 87.56 69.59 -22.61
C ILE A 421 88.60 69.72 -21.49
N ASN A 422 88.59 70.85 -20.78
CA ASN A 422 89.46 71.05 -19.62
C ASN A 422 88.81 70.47 -18.34
N MET A 423 89.60 70.42 -17.26
CA MET A 423 89.14 69.83 -16.00
C MET A 423 87.97 70.61 -15.36
N ASP A 424 87.92 71.93 -15.53
CA ASP A 424 86.85 72.76 -14.97
C ASP A 424 85.52 72.49 -15.71
N THR A 425 85.54 72.39 -17.04
CA THR A 425 84.40 72.01 -17.86
C THR A 425 83.95 70.57 -17.55
N PHE A 426 84.88 69.64 -17.29
CA PHE A 426 84.52 68.30 -16.85
C PHE A 426 83.76 68.30 -15.52
N ILE A 427 84.21 69.10 -14.53
CA ILE A 427 83.54 69.23 -13.23
C ILE A 427 82.14 69.82 -13.41
N GLU A 428 82.01 70.87 -14.22
CA GLU A 428 80.73 71.54 -14.48
C GLU A 428 79.72 70.60 -15.14
N GLU A 429 80.15 69.87 -16.18
CA GLU A 429 79.29 68.90 -16.87
C GLU A 429 78.93 67.70 -15.97
N MET A 430 79.87 67.22 -15.15
CA MET A 430 79.60 66.16 -14.16
C MET A 430 78.62 66.60 -13.07
N LYS A 431 78.68 67.87 -12.63
CA LYS A 431 77.63 68.48 -11.77
C LYS A 431 76.30 68.56 -12.52
N GLY A 432 76.34 68.93 -13.80
CA GLY A 432 75.19 68.97 -14.69
C GLY A 432 74.54 67.61 -14.98
N LEU A 433 75.23 66.49 -14.71
CA LEU A 433 74.71 65.12 -14.71
C LEU A 433 74.25 64.64 -13.31
N GLY A 434 74.36 65.49 -12.28
CA GLY A 434 73.91 65.20 -10.92
C GLY A 434 74.93 64.48 -10.02
N TYR A 435 76.21 64.42 -10.38
CA TYR A 435 77.22 63.79 -9.53
C TYR A 435 77.62 64.70 -8.34
N PRO A 436 77.57 64.21 -7.09
CA PRO A 436 78.11 64.92 -5.92
C PRO A 436 79.61 65.23 -6.05
N GLU A 437 80.04 66.39 -5.53
CA GLU A 437 81.43 66.89 -5.56
C GLU A 437 82.45 65.84 -5.10
N ARG A 438 82.08 65.04 -4.08
CA ARG A 438 82.88 63.92 -3.57
C ARG A 438 83.25 62.91 -4.65
N TYR A 439 82.29 62.51 -5.49
CA TYR A 439 82.50 61.49 -6.51
C TYR A 439 83.17 62.06 -7.76
N ILE A 440 82.89 63.33 -8.10
CA ILE A 440 83.67 64.05 -9.11
C ILE A 440 85.15 64.02 -8.74
N GLY A 441 85.48 64.31 -7.48
CA GLY A 441 86.84 64.22 -6.93
C GLY A 441 87.50 62.84 -7.07
N TRP A 442 86.74 61.75 -7.08
CA TRP A 442 87.28 60.42 -7.36
C TRP A 442 87.60 60.24 -8.84
N TYR A 443 86.69 60.65 -9.72
CA TYR A 443 86.91 60.55 -11.16
C TYR A 443 88.07 61.43 -11.64
N GLN A 444 88.26 62.61 -11.04
CA GLN A 444 89.41 63.48 -11.31
C GLN A 444 90.76 62.80 -11.09
N ARG A 445 90.85 61.86 -10.13
CA ARG A 445 92.08 61.11 -9.85
C ARG A 445 92.34 59.98 -10.84
N THR A 446 91.37 59.67 -11.71
CA THR A 446 91.44 58.58 -12.68
C THR A 446 91.57 59.07 -14.12
N ILE A 447 91.49 60.38 -14.33
CA ILE A 447 91.71 61.07 -15.61
C ILE A 447 93.15 61.56 -15.59
#